data_AF-A0A4R3KJS5-F1
#
_entry.id   AF-A0A4R3KJS5-F1
#
_cell.length_a   1.000
_cell.length_b   1.000
_cell.length_c   1.000
_cell.angle_alpha   90.00
_cell.angle_beta   90.00
_cell.angle_gamma   90.00
#
_symmetry.space_group_name_H-M   'P 1'
#
loop_
_entity.id
_entity.type
_entity.pdbx_description
1 polymer ?
#
loop_
_entity_poly.entity_id
_entity_poly.type
_entity_poly.pdbx_seq_one_letter_code
_entity_poly.pdbx_strand_id
1 'polypeptide(L)' 'MDKYKKFREAFRVILFPLIILQFLRTMFFPTPVDVFILFLFFVIYVSIMMNII' A
#
# COMPACT_ATOMS: atom_id res chain seq x y z
N MET A 1 2.29 -14.34 19.47
CA MET A 1 1.36 -14.07 18.35
C MET A 1 1.09 -12.58 18.15
N ASP A 2 1.20 -11.75 19.20
CA ASP A 2 0.85 -10.32 19.18
C ASP A 2 1.77 -9.37 18.39
N LYS A 3 3.07 -9.67 18.27
CA LYS A 3 4.02 -8.78 17.57
C LYS A 3 3.69 -8.64 16.08
N TYR A 4 3.28 -9.72 15.42
CA TYR A 4 2.91 -9.71 13.99
C TYR A 4 1.65 -8.87 13.71
N LYS A 5 0.65 -8.96 14.59
CA LYS A 5 -0.59 -8.17 14.49
C LYS A 5 -0.30 -6.67 14.63
N LYS A 6 0.50 -6.28 15.62
CA LYS A 6 0.91 -4.88 15.81
C LYS A 6 1.74 -4.34 14.65
N PHE A 7 2.66 -5.15 14.12
CA PHE A 7 3.45 -4.77 12.96
C PHE A 7 2.55 -4.54 11.74
N ARG A 8 1.59 -5.43 11.50
CA ARG A 8 0.65 -5.31 10.39
C ARG A 8 -0.25 -4.08 10.51
N GLU A 9 -0.72 -3.75 11.72
CA GLU A 9 -1.47 -2.52 11.96
C GLU A 9 -0.64 -1.27 11.69
N ALA A 10 0.59 -1.21 12.20
CA ALA A 10 1.50 -0.10 11.93
C ALA A 10 1.79 0.03 10.43
N PHE A 11 2.01 -1.11 9.75
CA PHE A 11 2.26 -1.15 8.32
C PHE A 11 1.04 -0.67 7.52
N ARG A 12 -0.18 -1.01 7.94
CA ARG A 12 -1.43 -0.54 7.32
C ARG A 12 -1.61 0.98 7.44
N VAL A 13 -1.27 1.55 8.59
CA VAL A 13 -1.35 3.00 8.84
C VAL A 13 -0.36 3.75 7.96
N ILE A 14 0.81 3.17 7.66
CA ILE A 14 1.83 3.79 6.81
C ILE A 14 1.54 3.58 5.32
N LEU A 15 1.07 2.40 4.91
CA LEU A 15 0.84 2.08 3.50
C LEU A 15 -0.24 2.95 2.86
N PHE A 16 -1.31 3.25 3.59
CA PHE A 16 -2.43 4.01 3.05
C PHE A 16 -2.04 5.43 2.59
N PRO A 17 -1.40 6.29 3.41
CA PRO A 17 -0.96 7.60 2.94
C PRO A 17 0.10 7.49 1.84
N LEU A 18 0.92 6.45 1.86
CA LEU A 18 1.94 6.20 0.85
C LEU A 18 1.33 5.88 -0.53
N ILE A 19 0.25 5.07 -0.56
CA ILE A 19 -0.56 4.81 -1.74
C ILE A 19 -1.21 6.11 -2.25
N ILE A 20 -1.78 6.93 -1.36
CA ILE A 20 -2.40 8.20 -1.76
C ILE A 20 -1.38 9.13 -2.42
N LEU A 21 -0.19 9.28 -1.82
CA LEU A 21 0.87 10.12 -2.39
C LEU A 21 1.36 9.60 -3.74
N GLN A 22 1.53 8.29 -3.90
CA GLN A 22 1.87 7.70 -5.20
C GLN A 22 0.75 7.85 -6.22
N PHE A 23 -0.51 7.73 -5.81
CA PHE A 23 -1.65 7.92 -6.70
C PHE A 23 -1.69 9.36 -7.21
N LEU A 24 -1.53 10.33 -6.32
CA LEU A 24 -1.41 11.74 -6.68
C LEU A 24 -0.23 11.96 -7.64
N ARG A 25 0.97 11.44 -7.32
CA ARG A 25 2.13 11.55 -8.21
C ARG A 25 1.84 10.98 -9.60
N THR A 26 1.26 9.79 -9.65
CA THR A 26 0.96 9.08 -10.90
C THR A 26 -0.10 9.83 -11.73
N MET A 27 -1.04 10.54 -11.08
CA MET A 27 -2.02 11.39 -11.75
C MET A 27 -1.37 12.58 -12.47
N PHE A 28 -0.35 13.21 -11.87
CA PHE A 28 0.34 14.36 -12.49
C PHE A 28 1.47 13.94 -13.45
N PHE A 29 2.19 12.87 -13.12
CA PHE A 29 3.34 12.36 -13.90
C PHE A 29 3.23 10.85 -14.04
N PRO A 30 2.37 10.34 -14.94
CA PRO A 30 2.19 8.92 -15.11
C PRO A 30 3.43 8.31 -15.78
N THR A 31 4.17 7.50 -15.04
CA THR A 31 5.15 6.57 -15.61
C THR A 31 4.64 5.14 -15.50
N PRO A 32 4.97 4.25 -16.47
CA PRO A 32 4.57 2.84 -16.40
C PRO A 32 5.03 2.16 -15.10
N VAL A 33 6.20 2.57 -14.60
CA VAL A 33 6.79 2.06 -13.36
C VAL A 33 6.00 2.53 -12.15
N ASP A 34 5.63 3.82 -12.07
CA ASP A 34 4.82 4.35 -10.97
C ASP A 34 3.44 3.68 -10.90
N VAL A 35 2.79 3.46 -12.05
CA VAL A 35 1.50 2.75 -12.13
C VAL A 35 1.63 1.31 -11.62
N PHE A 36 2.68 0.59 -12.02
CA PHE A 36 2.91 -0.78 -11.58
C PHE A 36 3.21 -0.87 -10.07
N ILE A 37 4.03 0.04 -9.55
CA ILE A 37 4.35 0.11 -8.11
C ILE A 37 3.09 0.44 -7.30
N LEU A 38 2.29 1.40 -7.77
CA LEU A 38 1.02 1.77 -7.14
C LEU A 38 0.06 0.56 -7.09
N PHE A 39 -0.06 -0.18 -8.19
CA PHE A 39 -0.87 -1.38 -8.26
C PHE A 39 -0.39 -2.44 -7.25
N LEU A 40 0.93 -2.67 -7.16
CA LEU A 40 1.50 -3.62 -6.21
C LEU A 40 1.21 -3.21 -4.76
N PHE A 41 1.41 -1.94 -4.41
CA PHE A 41 1.08 -1.44 -3.07
C PHE A 41 -0.41 -1.57 -2.75
N PHE A 42 -1.28 -1.32 -3.73
CA PHE A 42 -2.71 -1.50 -3.58
C PHE A 42 -3.09 -2.96 -3.29
N VAL A 43 -2.53 -3.91 -4.05
CA VAL A 43 -2.76 -5.36 -3.84
C VAL A 43 -2.27 -5.80 -2.46
N ILE A 44 -1.09 -5.33 -2.03
CA ILE A 44 -0.55 -5.63 -0.70
C ILE A 44 -1.46 -5.08 0.38
N TYR A 45 -1.93 -3.84 0.25
CA TYR A 45 -2.84 -3.22 1.20
C TYR A 45 -4.15 -3.99 1.32
N VAL A 46 -4.77 -4.36 0.19
CA VAL A 46 -6.01 -5.15 0.16
C VAL A 46 -5.80 -6.54 0.77
N SER A 47 -4.69 -7.21 0.45
CA SER A 47 -4.36 -8.54 1.02
C SER A 47 -4.21 -8.50 2.54
N ILE A 48 -3.57 -7.44 3.06
CA ILE A 48 -3.47 -7.16 4.50
C ILE A 48 -4.85 -6.93 5.11
N MET A 49 -5.72 -6.18 4.41
CA MET A 49 -7.08 -5.85 4.86
C MET A 49 -8.00 -7.07 4.90
N MET A 50 -7.89 -7.95 3.89
CA MET A 50 -8.64 -9.21 3.78
C MET A 50 -8.07 -10.32 4.66
N ASN A 51 -7.01 -10.03 5.42
CA ASN A 51 -6.34 -10.98 6.29
C ASN A 51 -5.78 -12.21 5.58
N ILE A 52 -5.41 -12.06 4.30
CA ILE A 52 -4.83 -13.11 3.45
C ILE A 52 -3.33 -13.26 3.75
N ILE A 53 -2.63 -12.13 3.93
CA ILE A 53 -1.20 -12.02 4.28
C ILE A 53 -1.09 -11.28 5.59
#